data_AF-A0A151SAJ8-F1
#
_entry.id   AF-A0A151SAJ8-F1
#
_cell.length_a   1.000
_cell.length_b   1.000
_cell.length_c   1.000
_cell.angle_alpha   90.00
_cell.angle_beta   90.00
_cell.angle_gamma   90.00
#
_symmetry.space_group_name_H-M   'P 1'
#
loop_
_entity.id
_entity.type
_entity.pdbx_description
1 polymer ?
#
loop_
_entity_poly.entity_id
_entity_poly.type
_entity_poly.pdbx_seq_one_letter_code
_entity_poly.pdbx_strand_id
1 'polypeptide(L)' 'MKEIAPGSFYDLCHDEFFVGNRCDRGYRQFHRLFWTFKACCDAFNYCKPLIQVDGTRLYDKY' A
#
# COMPACT_ATOMS: atom_id res chain seq x y z
N MET A 1 -4.33 8.50 1.60
CA MET A 1 -5.05 7.68 0.60
C MET A 1 -5.77 8.57 -0.40
N LYS A 2 -5.63 8.24 -1.69
CA LYS A 2 -6.28 8.90 -2.83
C LYS A 2 -7.12 7.87 -3.60
N GLU A 3 -8.28 8.29 -4.09
CA GLU A 3 -9.16 7.47 -4.91
C GLU A 3 -8.75 7.54 -6.39
N ILE A 4 -8.72 6.39 -7.08
CA ILE A 4 -8.41 6.30 -8.53
C ILE A 4 -9.68 6.05 -9.34
N ALA A 5 -10.59 5.26 -8.77
CA ALA A 5 -11.87 4.88 -9.32
C ALA A 5 -12.83 4.62 -8.14
N PRO A 6 -14.16 4.62 -8.35
CA PRO A 6 -15.14 4.44 -7.28
C PRO A 6 -14.80 3.27 -6.34
N GLY A 7 -14.47 3.60 -5.09
CA GLY A 7 -14.12 2.65 -4.03
C GLY A 7 -12.75 1.96 -4.17
N SER A 8 -11.89 2.39 -5.09
CA SER A 8 -10.52 1.90 -5.25
C SER A 8 -9.52 2.99 -4.87
N PHE A 9 -8.69 2.69 -3.88
CA PHE A 9 -7.83 3.65 -3.21
C PHE A 9 -6.37 3.22 -3.26
N TYR A 10 -5.47 4.18 -3.22
CA TYR A 10 -4.04 3.95 -3.04
C TYR A 10 -3.44 4.99 -2.10
N ASP A 11 -2.32 4.62 -1.50
CA ASP A 11 -1.49 5.54 -0.73
C ASP A 11 -0.04 5.31 -1.13
N LEU A 12 0.58 6.35 -1.70
CA LEU A 12 1.97 6.30 -2.14
C LEU A 12 2.82 7.04 -1.12
N CYS A 13 3.69 6.31 -0.44
CA CYS A 13 4.70 6.88 0.45
C CYS A 13 6.01 7.04 -0.35
N HIS A 14 6.41 8.29 -0.55
CA HIS A 14 7.64 8.66 -1.24
C HIS A 14 8.29 9.87 -0.56
N ASP A 15 9.61 9.96 -0.67
CA ASP A 15 10.39 11.11 -0.21
C ASP A 15 11.14 11.76 -1.38
N GLU A 16 11.77 12.91 -1.12
CA GLU A 16 12.66 13.56 -2.08
C GLU A 16 13.86 12.66 -2.38
N PHE A 17 14.26 12.59 -3.65
CA PHE A 17 15.41 11.81 -4.09
C PHE A 17 16.66 12.69 -4.12
N PHE A 18 17.72 12.26 -3.44
CA PHE A 18 18.99 12.98 -3.37
C PHE A 18 20.12 12.22 -4.08
N VAL A 19 20.85 12.91 -4.95
CA VAL A 19 22.10 12.42 -5.54
C VAL A 19 23.24 13.25 -4.95
N GLY A 20 23.97 12.66 -4.00
CA GLY A 20 24.91 13.40 -3.16
C GLY A 20 24.16 14.45 -2.32
N ASN A 21 24.53 15.73 -2.48
CA ASN A 21 23.90 16.86 -1.77
C ASN A 21 22.86 17.62 -2.60
N ARG A 22 22.43 17.09 -3.76
CA ARG A 22 21.42 17.73 -4.60
C ARG A 22 20.12 16.93 -4.61
N CYS A 23 19.01 17.58 -4.33
CA CYS A 23 17.67 17.04 -4.59
C CYS A 23 17.43 17.03 -6.11
N ASP A 24 17.13 15.87 -6.67
CA ASP A 24 16.65 15.77 -8.04
C ASP A 24 15.12 15.93 -8.05
N ARG A 25 14.63 16.96 -8.75
CA ARG A 25 13.19 17.25 -8.84
C ARG A 25 12.45 16.35 -9.82
N GLY A 26 13.17 15.61 -10.67
CA GLY A 26 12.59 14.67 -11.63
C GLY A 26 12.24 13.31 -11.02
N TYR A 27 12.77 12.99 -9.83
CA TYR A 27 12.64 11.68 -9.21
C TYR A 27 12.20 11.80 -7.75
N ARG A 28 11.55 10.75 -7.25
CA ARG A 28 11.21 10.57 -5.83
C ARG A 28 11.62 9.19 -5.36
N GLN A 29 12.08 9.09 -4.12
CA GLN A 29 12.43 7.80 -3.53
C GLN A 29 11.15 7.06 -3.17
N PHE A 30 10.95 5.89 -3.78
CA PHE A 30 9.82 5.03 -3.46
C PHE A 30 10.08 4.29 -2.15
N HIS A 31 9.14 4.39 -1.20
CA HIS A 31 9.19 3.60 0.04
C HIS A 31 8.15 2.48 0.02
N ARG A 32 6.89 2.83 -0.22
CA ARG A 32 5.77 1.87 -0.14
C ARG A 32 4.58 2.34 -0.95
N LEU A 33 3.89 1.40 -1.57
CA LEU A 33 2.58 1.58 -2.16
C LEU A 33 1.57 0.75 -1.39
N PHE A 34 0.55 1.40 -0.86
CA PHE A 34 -0.68 0.74 -0.48
C PHE A 34 -1.69 0.91 -1.60
N TRP A 35 -2.44 -0.14 -1.86
CA TRP A 35 -3.52 -0.10 -2.83
C TRP A 35 -4.61 -1.07 -2.40
N THR A 36 -5.86 -0.71 -2.70
CA THR A 36 -7.00 -1.57 -2.46
C THR A 36 -8.07 -1.29 -3.51
N PHE A 37 -8.72 -2.35 -3.96
CA PHE A 37 -9.82 -2.27 -4.91
C PHE A 37 -11.14 -2.39 -4.16
N LYS A 38 -12.20 -1.78 -4.70
CA LYS A 38 -13.53 -1.84 -4.10
C LYS A 38 -13.96 -3.27 -3.78
N ALA A 39 -13.79 -4.18 -4.75
CA ALA A 39 -14.12 -5.59 -4.57
C ALA A 39 -13.30 -6.26 -3.45
N CYS A 40 -12.02 -5.90 -3.27
CA CYS A 40 -11.20 -6.40 -2.17
C CYS A 40 -11.66 -5.86 -0.82
N CYS A 41 -11.99 -4.57 -0.72
CA CYS A 41 -12.57 -3.99 0.50
C CYS A 41 -13.91 -4.64 0.87
N ASP A 42 -14.79 -4.78 -0.11
CA ASP A 42 -16.12 -5.36 0.09
C ASP A 42 -16.03 -6.85 0.48
N ALA A 43 -15.13 -7.60 -0.17
CA ALA A 43 -14.87 -9.02 0.14
C ALA A 43 -14.16 -9.21 1.49
N PHE A 44 -13.38 -8.24 1.97
CA PHE A 44 -12.64 -8.34 3.24
C PHE A 44 -13.57 -8.61 4.43
N ASN A 45 -14.81 -8.09 4.39
CA ASN A 45 -15.82 -8.37 5.42
C ASN A 45 -16.23 -9.85 5.50
N TYR A 46 -16.00 -10.61 4.43
CA TYR A 46 -16.35 -12.03 4.31
C TYR A 46 -15.11 -12.94 4.28
N CYS A 47 -13.94 -12.38 3.99
CA CYS A 47 -12.67 -13.10 4.06
C CYS A 47 -12.30 -13.34 5.53
N LYS A 48 -11.77 -14.52 5.83
CA LYS A 48 -11.05 -14.71 7.09
C LYS A 48 -9.86 -13.76 7.10
N PRO A 49 -9.62 -12.99 8.19
CA PRO A 49 -8.47 -12.12 8.27
C PRO A 49 -7.19 -12.96 8.12
N LEU A 50 -6.55 -12.86 6.95
CA LEU A 50 -5.28 -13.49 6.67
C LEU A 50 -4.21 -12.44 6.93
N ILE A 51 -3.51 -12.57 8.06
CA ILE A 51 -2.36 -11.72 8.34
C ILE A 51 -1.12 -12.49 7.86
N GLN A 52 -0.43 -11.94 6.87
CA GLN A 52 0.85 -12.47 6.41
C GLN A 52 1.95 -11.49 6.81
N VAL A 53 2.84 -11.92 7.72
CA VAL A 53 4.02 -11.18 8.15
C VAL A 53 5.25 -11.93 7.67
N ASP A 54 6.08 -11.30 6.83
CA ASP A 54 7.36 -11.85 6.35
C ASP A 54 7.28 -13.27 5.78
N GLY A 55 6.21 -13.56 5.03
CA GLY A 55 5.98 -14.90 4.45
C GLY A 55 5.39 -15.92 5.43
N THR A 56 5.31 -15.59 6.71
CA THR A 56 4.59 -16.39 7.72
C THR A 56 3.12 -16.03 7.67
N ARG A 57 2.28 -17.02 7.32
CA ARG A 57 0.82 -16.89 7.37
C ARG A 57 0.36 -17.15 8.80
N LEU A 58 -0.07 -16.08 9.47
CA LEU A 58 -0.77 -16.18 10.74
C LEU A 58 -2.25 -16.39 10.42
N TYR A 59 -2.69 -17.63 10.56
CA TYR A 59 -4.10 -17.99 10.52
C TYR A 59 -4.62 -17.95 11.95
N ASP A 60 -4.84 -16.76 12.51
CA ASP A 60 -5.40 -16.73 13.86
C ASP A 60 -6.92 -16.88 13.86
N LYS A 61 -7.42 -17.60 14.85
CA LYS A 61 -8.83 -17.68 15.23
C LYS A 61 -9.11 -16.49 16.13
N TYR A 62 -9.55 -15.38 15.54
CA TYR A 62 -10.39 -14.41 16.24
C TYR A 62 -11.86 -14.78 16.04
#